data_AF-A0A3E2TNW5-F1
#
_entry.id   AF-A0A3E2TNW5-F1
#
_cell.length_a   1.000
_cell.length_b   1.000
_cell.length_c   1.000
_cell.angle_alpha   90.00
_cell.angle_beta   90.00
_cell.angle_gamma   90.00
#
_symmetry.space_group_name_H-M   'P 1'
#
loop_
_entity.id
_entity.type
_entity.pdbx_description
1 polymer ?
#
loop_
_entity_poly.entity_id
_entity_poly.type
_entity_poly.pdbx_seq_one_letter_code
_entity_poly.pdbx_strand_id
1 'polypeptide(L)'
;MSFNITMDFLGLDEVQREIERLATASELKDLNKKIVKKAGKVGLEESEGQIRKKAYSKNPMKSGRRGSRMGQHAADNVPEKGTTQSGNYGEVIGWEKSDTSPFFYMKFHEWGTTMHKPKKFMLEAARPTYRALKSIAEEEYEKVLKEKLGG
;
A
#
# COMPACT_ATOMS: atom_id res chain seq x y z
N MET A 1 27.32 4.76 8.71
CA MET A 1 26.94 6.19 8.58
C MET A 1 25.53 6.24 8.03
N SER A 2 24.54 6.59 8.85
CA SER A 2 23.16 6.86 8.41
C SER A 2 23.00 8.37 8.29
N PHE A 3 22.65 8.86 7.11
CA PHE A 3 22.21 10.24 6.94
C PHE A 3 20.69 10.25 6.85
N ASN A 4 20.03 11.06 7.68
CA ASN A 4 18.60 11.34 7.58
C ASN A 4 18.43 12.54 6.65
N ILE A 5 17.86 12.30 5.47
CA ILE A 5 17.29 13.34 4.64
C ILE A 5 15.81 13.39 5.01
N THR A 6 15.38 14.47 5.67
CA THR A 6 13.96 14.74 5.94
C THR A 6 13.40 15.58 4.80
N MET A 7 12.22 15.21 4.30
CA MET A 7 11.50 15.97 3.29
C MET A 7 10.12 16.25 3.89
N ASP A 8 9.94 17.48 4.37
CA ASP A 8 8.68 17.93 4.96
C ASP A 8 7.81 18.53 3.86
N PHE A 9 6.58 18.05 3.75
CA PHE A 9 5.62 18.50 2.75
C PHE A 9 4.69 19.56 3.34
N LEU A 10 5.19 20.80 3.33
CA LEU A 10 4.47 21.97 3.85
C LEU A 10 3.07 22.12 3.24
N GLY A 11 2.92 21.88 1.93
CA GLY A 11 1.63 22.05 1.25
C GLY A 11 0.53 21.09 1.72
N LEU A 12 0.84 19.81 1.96
CA LEU A 12 -0.17 18.85 2.41
C LEU A 12 -0.64 19.20 3.83
N ASP A 13 0.29 19.54 4.70
CA ASP A 13 0.00 19.90 6.10
C ASP A 13 -0.82 21.19 6.18
N GLU A 14 -0.54 22.18 5.32
CA GLU A 14 -1.32 23.42 5.21
C GLU A 14 -2.76 23.14 4.77
N VAL A 15 -2.96 22.35 3.71
CA VAL A 15 -4.30 22.02 3.22
C VAL A 15 -5.08 21.22 4.26
N GLN A 16 -4.43 20.25 4.93
CA GLN A 16 -5.07 19.48 6.00
C GLN A 16 -5.55 20.39 7.14
N ARG A 17 -4.73 21.35 7.59
CA ARG A 17 -5.08 22.29 8.66
C ARG A 17 -6.26 23.19 8.30
N GLU A 18 -6.30 23.70 7.07
CA GLU A 18 -7.44 24.51 6.62
C GLU A 18 -8.73 23.68 6.56
N ILE A 19 -8.65 22.40 6.21
CA ILE A 19 -9.80 21.49 6.28
C ILE A 19 -10.21 21.22 7.73
N GLU A 20 -9.27 20.97 8.63
CA GLU A 20 -9.55 20.78 10.06
C GLU A 20 -10.26 21.99 10.69
N ARG A 21 -10.00 23.19 10.17
CA ARG A 21 -10.71 24.41 10.56
C ARG A 21 -12.15 24.47 10.05
N LEU A 22 -12.41 23.90 8.86
CA LEU A 22 -13.69 24.00 8.15
C LEU A 22 -14.58 22.75 8.28
N ALA A 23 -14.02 21.63 8.73
CA ALA A 23 -14.67 20.33 8.79
C ALA A 23 -14.54 19.68 10.18
N THR A 24 -15.47 18.80 10.50
CA THR A 24 -15.43 18.01 11.74
C THR A 24 -14.35 16.94 11.67
N ALA A 25 -13.86 16.51 12.84
CA ALA A 25 -12.90 15.40 12.93
C ALA A 25 -13.43 14.09 12.30
N SER A 26 -14.75 13.87 12.29
CA SER A 26 -15.37 12.71 11.64
C SER A 26 -15.29 12.80 10.12
N GLU A 27 -15.62 13.96 9.54
CA GLU A 27 -15.52 14.20 8.09
C GLU A 27 -14.07 14.03 7.60
N LEU A 28 -13.10 14.56 8.36
CA LEU A 28 -11.68 14.40 8.03
C LEU A 28 -11.25 12.92 8.11
N LYS A 29 -11.72 12.18 9.12
CA LYS A 29 -11.41 10.76 9.26
C LYS A 29 -11.94 9.94 8.08
N ASP A 30 -13.15 10.23 7.62
CA ASP A 30 -13.75 9.56 6.46
C ASP A 30 -13.03 9.94 5.16
N LEU A 31 -12.61 11.19 5.02
CA LEU A 31 -11.79 11.66 3.90
C LEU A 31 -10.43 10.94 3.86
N ASN A 32 -9.73 10.87 5.00
CA ASN A 32 -8.44 10.18 5.11
C ASN A 32 -8.58 8.70 4.78
N LYS A 33 -9.65 8.05 5.25
CA LYS A 33 -9.98 6.67 4.91
C LYS A 33 -10.18 6.49 3.41
N LYS A 34 -10.89 7.41 2.75
CA LYS A 34 -11.11 7.38 1.29
C LYS A 34 -9.80 7.56 0.52
N ILE A 35 -8.94 8.50 0.93
CA ILE A 35 -7.62 8.73 0.34
C ILE A 35 -6.77 7.46 0.45
N VAL A 36 -6.66 6.89 1.66
CA VAL A 36 -5.87 5.68 1.91
C VAL A 36 -6.39 4.49 1.11
N LYS A 37 -7.71 4.30 0.99
CA LYS A 37 -8.29 3.25 0.14
C LYS A 37 -7.95 3.42 -1.34
N LYS A 38 -8.00 4.64 -1.86
CA LYS A 38 -7.61 4.92 -3.25
C LYS A 38 -6.14 4.63 -3.49
N ALA A 39 -5.27 5.05 -2.58
CA ALA A 39 -3.85 4.74 -2.65
C ALA A 39 -3.56 3.23 -2.49
N GLY A 40 -4.32 2.53 -1.65
CA GLY A 40 -4.25 1.08 -1.47
C GLY A 40 -4.46 0.32 -2.77
N LYS A 41 -5.42 0.73 -3.60
CA LYS A 41 -5.64 0.15 -4.93
C LYS A 41 -4.43 0.30 -5.86
N VAL A 42 -3.81 1.48 -5.87
CA VAL A 42 -2.56 1.71 -6.63
C VAL A 42 -1.45 0.80 -6.09
N GLY A 43 -1.35 0.66 -4.77
CA GLY A 43 -0.41 -0.27 -4.13
C GLY A 43 -0.64 -1.73 -4.48
N LEU A 44 -1.89 -2.15 -4.62
CA LEU A 44 -2.26 -3.48 -5.08
C LEU A 44 -1.77 -3.69 -6.51
N GLU A 45 -2.17 -2.83 -7.45
CA GLU A 45 -1.78 -2.92 -8.87
C GLU A 45 -0.26 -2.94 -9.06
N GLU A 46 0.47 -2.06 -8.36
CA GLU A 46 1.94 -2.03 -8.40
C GLU A 46 2.54 -3.31 -7.82
N SER A 47 1.99 -3.84 -6.73
CA SER A 47 2.45 -5.09 -6.12
C SER A 47 2.26 -6.27 -7.08
N GLU A 48 1.10 -6.39 -7.70
CA GLU A 48 0.85 -7.41 -8.72
C GLU A 48 1.83 -7.30 -9.88
N GLY A 49 2.03 -6.08 -10.40
CA GLY A 49 2.95 -5.81 -11.50
C GLY A 49 4.40 -6.18 -11.17
N GLN A 50 4.88 -5.85 -9.97
CA GLN A 50 6.23 -6.21 -9.54
C GLN A 50 6.39 -7.71 -9.31
N ILE A 51 5.36 -8.39 -8.79
CA ILE A 51 5.35 -9.85 -8.65
C ILE A 51 5.42 -10.51 -10.02
N ARG A 52 4.63 -10.03 -11.01
CA ARG A 52 4.67 -10.54 -12.40
C ARG A 52 6.05 -10.39 -13.03
N LYS A 53 6.77 -9.32 -12.73
CA LYS A 53 8.12 -9.07 -13.25
C LYS A 53 9.19 -9.94 -12.59
N LYS A 54 9.12 -10.14 -11.27
CA LYS A 54 10.25 -10.66 -10.48
C LYS A 54 10.04 -12.05 -9.90
N ALA A 55 8.81 -12.39 -9.56
CA ALA A 55 8.47 -13.58 -8.79
C ALA A 55 7.38 -14.44 -9.45
N TYR A 56 7.09 -14.20 -10.72
CA TYR A 56 6.09 -14.95 -11.46
C TYR A 56 6.56 -16.37 -11.75
N SER A 57 5.73 -17.34 -11.39
CA SER A 57 5.92 -18.74 -11.78
C SER A 57 5.29 -18.99 -13.15
N LYS A 58 6.01 -19.68 -14.05
CA LYS A 58 5.44 -20.15 -15.32
C LYS A 58 4.34 -21.20 -15.13
N ASN A 59 4.34 -21.90 -13.99
CA ASN A 59 3.33 -22.90 -13.68
C ASN A 59 2.91 -22.77 -12.20
N PRO A 60 1.66 -22.40 -11.90
CA PRO A 60 1.19 -22.21 -10.53
C PRO A 60 1.17 -23.52 -9.72
N MET A 61 1.11 -24.67 -10.39
CA MET A 61 1.22 -25.99 -9.75
C MET A 61 2.66 -26.34 -9.33
N LYS A 62 3.65 -25.50 -9.66
CA LYS A 62 5.04 -25.64 -9.19
C LYS A 62 5.44 -24.60 -8.14
N SER A 63 4.58 -23.63 -7.83
CA SER A 63 4.84 -22.62 -6.80
C SER A 63 4.30 -23.05 -5.43
N GLY A 64 5.02 -22.72 -4.36
CA GLY A 64 4.65 -23.07 -2.99
C GLY A 64 4.81 -24.55 -2.62
N ARG A 65 4.50 -24.86 -1.35
CA ARG A 65 4.62 -26.22 -0.78
C ARG A 65 3.59 -27.17 -1.41
N ARG A 66 3.99 -28.40 -1.71
CA ARG A 66 3.09 -29.47 -2.17
C ARG A 66 1.97 -29.66 -1.12
N GLY A 67 0.70 -29.55 -1.53
CA GLY A 67 -0.48 -29.56 -0.64
C GLY A 67 -1.05 -28.18 -0.27
N SER A 68 -0.30 -27.09 -0.49
CA SER A 68 -0.77 -25.69 -0.32
C SER A 68 -0.90 -24.96 -1.66
N ARG A 69 -0.92 -25.72 -2.75
CA ARG A 69 -0.97 -25.21 -4.12
C ARG A 69 -2.42 -24.98 -4.49
N MET A 70 -2.76 -23.73 -4.81
CA MET A 70 -4.13 -23.35 -5.19
C MET A 70 -4.39 -23.46 -6.69
N GLY A 71 -3.37 -23.78 -7.51
CA GLY A 71 -3.47 -23.78 -8.97
C GLY A 71 -3.56 -22.38 -9.61
N GLN A 72 -3.49 -21.33 -8.80
CA GLN A 72 -3.55 -19.92 -9.23
C GLN A 72 -2.19 -19.23 -8.99
N HIS A 73 -1.96 -18.08 -9.63
CA HIS A 73 -0.75 -17.30 -9.41
C HIS A 73 -0.90 -16.36 -8.21
N ALA A 74 0.16 -16.25 -7.41
CA ALA A 74 0.22 -15.32 -6.29
C ALA A 74 0.06 -13.85 -6.72
N ALA A 75 0.47 -13.52 -7.95
CA ALA A 75 0.31 -12.17 -8.50
C ALA A 75 -1.15 -11.75 -8.65
N ASP A 76 -2.07 -12.70 -8.82
CA ASP A 76 -3.52 -12.43 -8.96
C ASP A 76 -4.24 -12.52 -7.61
N ASN A 77 -3.50 -12.80 -6.53
CA ASN A 77 -4.03 -13.11 -5.20
C ASN A 77 -3.21 -12.41 -4.11
N VAL A 78 -2.78 -11.18 -4.39
CA VAL A 78 -2.09 -10.36 -3.40
C VAL A 78 -3.10 -9.96 -2.32
N PRO A 79 -2.84 -10.25 -1.03
CA PRO A 79 -3.80 -9.91 0.02
C PRO A 79 -3.86 -8.38 0.21
N GLU A 80 -5.06 -7.88 0.40
CA GLU A 80 -5.36 -6.49 0.78
C GLU A 80 -6.17 -6.53 2.08
N LYS A 81 -5.74 -5.78 3.08
CA LYS A 81 -6.39 -5.73 4.39
C LYS A 81 -6.43 -4.32 4.94
N GLY A 82 -7.65 -3.81 5.10
CA GLY A 82 -7.92 -2.63 5.89
C GLY A 82 -7.58 -2.87 7.36
N THR A 83 -6.80 -1.98 7.94
CA THR A 83 -6.42 -1.99 9.35
C THR A 83 -6.75 -0.65 9.98
N THR A 84 -6.93 -0.63 11.31
CA THR A 84 -7.03 0.61 12.06
C THR A 84 -6.11 0.50 13.26
N GLN A 85 -5.11 1.37 13.31
CA GLN A 85 -4.16 1.44 14.43
C GLN A 85 -4.22 2.83 15.04
N SER A 86 -4.40 2.88 16.36
CA SER A 86 -4.44 4.14 17.13
C SER A 86 -5.42 5.19 16.55
N GLY A 87 -6.56 4.73 16.03
CA GLY A 87 -7.59 5.59 15.44
C GLY A 87 -7.41 5.95 13.96
N ASN A 88 -6.24 5.67 13.38
CA ASN A 88 -5.94 5.92 11.97
C ASN A 88 -6.20 4.70 11.10
N TYR A 89 -6.84 4.91 9.96
CA TYR A 89 -7.06 3.88 8.96
C TYR A 89 -5.81 3.64 8.12
N GLY A 90 -5.48 2.38 7.86
CA GLY A 90 -4.41 1.96 6.98
C GLY A 90 -4.87 0.85 6.04
N GLU A 91 -4.20 0.70 4.90
CA GLU A 91 -4.33 -0.48 4.03
C GLU A 91 -3.00 -1.22 4.05
N VAL A 92 -3.04 -2.52 4.36
CA VAL A 92 -1.88 -3.42 4.28
C VAL A 92 -2.01 -4.23 3.00
N ILE A 93 -1.06 -4.06 2.10
CA ILE A 93 -0.98 -4.80 0.84
C ILE A 93 0.16 -5.82 0.92
N GLY A 94 -0.13 -7.06 0.54
CA GLY A 94 0.80 -8.16 0.51
C GLY A 94 0.96 -8.92 1.83
N TRP A 95 1.90 -9.87 1.83
CA TRP A 95 2.03 -10.84 2.90
C TRP A 95 2.91 -10.33 4.04
N GLU A 96 2.36 -10.31 5.25
CA GLU A 96 3.11 -10.02 6.46
C GLU A 96 4.09 -11.17 6.81
N LYS A 97 5.09 -10.88 7.65
CA LYS A 97 6.05 -11.92 8.08
C LYS A 97 5.38 -13.08 8.82
N SER A 98 4.34 -12.79 9.61
CA SER A 98 3.53 -13.78 10.33
C SER A 98 2.47 -14.48 9.47
N ASP A 99 2.29 -14.08 8.20
CA ASP A 99 1.23 -14.60 7.35
C ASP A 99 1.42 -16.09 7.05
N THR A 100 0.34 -16.87 7.18
CA THR A 100 0.27 -18.31 6.88
C THR A 100 -0.87 -18.65 5.91
N SER A 101 -1.52 -17.66 5.33
CA SER A 101 -2.59 -17.79 4.35
C SER A 101 -2.07 -18.33 3.00
N PRO A 102 -2.94 -18.68 2.03
CA PRO A 102 -2.49 -19.03 0.70
C PRO A 102 -1.49 -18.01 0.12
N PHE A 103 -0.52 -18.51 -0.64
CA PHE A 103 0.56 -17.70 -1.23
C PHE A 103 1.54 -17.05 -0.23
N PHE A 104 1.45 -17.32 1.08
CA PHE A 104 2.37 -16.75 2.08
C PHE A 104 3.86 -16.92 1.74
N TYR A 105 4.23 -17.95 0.97
CA TYR A 105 5.61 -18.19 0.54
C TYR A 105 6.23 -17.00 -0.22
N MET A 106 5.41 -16.11 -0.76
CA MET A 106 5.87 -14.85 -1.37
C MET A 106 6.69 -14.00 -0.42
N LYS A 107 6.46 -14.07 0.91
CA LYS A 107 7.29 -13.42 1.92
C LYS A 107 8.77 -13.81 1.83
N PHE A 108 9.03 -15.09 1.56
CA PHE A 108 10.41 -15.58 1.41
C PHE A 108 11.06 -15.09 0.11
N HIS A 109 10.26 -14.84 -0.94
CA HIS A 109 10.76 -14.19 -2.14
C HIS A 109 11.03 -12.70 -1.91
N GLU A 110 10.20 -12.01 -1.12
CA GLU A 110 10.40 -10.60 -0.80
C GLU A 110 11.66 -10.39 0.03
N TRP A 111 11.75 -11.07 1.18
CA TRP A 111 12.82 -10.88 2.17
C TRP A 111 14.04 -11.78 1.96
N GLY A 112 13.94 -12.79 1.10
CA GLY A 112 14.99 -13.76 0.88
C GLY A 112 15.06 -14.82 1.98
N THR A 113 15.90 -15.81 1.75
CA THR A 113 16.27 -16.86 2.69
C THR A 113 17.79 -17.05 2.66
N THR A 114 18.33 -17.95 3.47
CA THR A 114 19.74 -18.35 3.37
C THR A 114 20.12 -18.86 1.98
N MET A 115 19.19 -19.47 1.26
CA MET A 115 19.41 -20.07 -0.07
C MET A 115 19.07 -19.13 -1.24
N HIS A 116 18.19 -18.15 -1.03
CA HIS A 116 17.66 -17.30 -2.10
C HIS A 116 17.73 -15.82 -1.74
N LYS A 117 18.31 -15.00 -2.62
CA LYS A 117 18.38 -13.55 -2.42
C LYS A 117 16.99 -12.89 -2.46
N PRO A 118 16.77 -11.81 -1.68
CA PRO A 118 15.52 -11.05 -1.70
C PRO A 118 15.25 -10.43 -3.08
N LYS A 119 13.99 -10.48 -3.52
CA LYS A 119 13.53 -9.89 -4.79
C LYS A 119 12.96 -8.49 -4.66
N LYS A 120 12.52 -8.10 -3.46
CA LYS A 120 12.11 -6.73 -3.09
C LYS A 120 10.98 -6.15 -3.96
N PHE A 121 10.03 -6.98 -4.39
CA PHE A 121 8.91 -6.54 -5.23
C PHE A 121 7.92 -5.69 -4.45
N MET A 122 7.67 -5.95 -3.16
CA MET A 122 6.79 -5.11 -2.34
C MET A 122 7.44 -3.77 -2.04
N LEU A 123 8.75 -3.77 -1.73
CA LEU A 123 9.49 -2.52 -1.53
C LEU A 123 9.49 -1.64 -2.80
N GLU A 124 9.60 -2.25 -3.97
CA GLU A 124 9.55 -1.51 -5.23
C GLU A 124 8.16 -1.01 -5.59
N ALA A 125 7.10 -1.75 -5.24
CA ALA A 125 5.72 -1.29 -5.36
C ALA A 125 5.42 -0.12 -4.42
N ALA A 126 5.97 -0.13 -3.19
CA ALA A 126 5.70 0.92 -2.20
C ALA A 126 6.16 2.32 -2.65
N ARG A 127 7.20 2.43 -3.48
CA ARG A 127 7.74 3.72 -3.96
C ARG A 127 6.73 4.51 -4.81
N PRO A 128 6.20 3.98 -5.91
CA PRO A 128 5.14 4.66 -6.67
C PRO A 128 3.86 4.80 -5.86
N THR A 129 3.50 3.84 -5.00
CA THR A 129 2.33 3.96 -4.12
C THR A 129 2.42 5.16 -3.18
N TYR A 130 3.58 5.42 -2.59
CA TYR A 130 3.77 6.58 -1.71
C TYR A 130 3.60 7.90 -2.46
N ARG A 131 4.10 7.97 -3.70
CA ARG A 131 3.91 9.15 -4.56
C ARG A 131 2.44 9.33 -4.93
N ALA A 132 1.75 8.24 -5.26
CA ALA A 132 0.33 8.26 -5.59
C ALA A 132 -0.52 8.66 -4.38
N LEU A 133 -0.23 8.12 -3.19
CA LEU A 133 -0.89 8.51 -1.94
C LEU A 133 -0.85 10.01 -1.74
N LYS A 134 0.34 10.60 -1.95
CA LYS A 134 0.52 12.04 -1.83
C LYS A 134 -0.36 12.82 -2.83
N SER A 135 -0.26 12.48 -4.11
CA SER A 135 -1.03 13.17 -5.17
C SER A 135 -2.53 13.08 -4.90
N ILE A 136 -3.00 11.87 -4.56
CA ILE A 136 -4.42 11.62 -4.25
C ILE A 136 -4.85 12.41 -3.02
N ALA A 137 -4.00 12.52 -2.00
CA ALA A 137 -4.30 13.27 -0.79
C ALA A 137 -4.44 14.76 -1.09
N GLU A 138 -3.47 15.35 -1.80
CA GLU A 138 -3.49 16.76 -2.21
C GLU A 138 -4.77 17.06 -3.02
N GLU A 139 -5.08 16.24 -4.04
CA GLU A 139 -6.28 16.40 -4.87
C GLU A 139 -7.59 16.32 -4.08
N GLU A 140 -7.73 15.33 -3.20
CA GLU A 140 -8.95 15.12 -2.42
C GLU A 140 -9.14 16.19 -1.35
N TYR A 141 -8.05 16.59 -0.68
CA TYR A 141 -8.08 17.67 0.28
C TYR A 141 -8.42 19.00 -0.39
N GLU A 142 -7.73 19.36 -1.48
CA GLU A 142 -8.05 20.59 -2.23
C GLU A 142 -9.49 20.62 -2.72
N LYS A 143 -10.02 19.47 -3.18
CA LYS A 143 -11.40 19.37 -3.63
C LYS A 143 -12.38 19.71 -2.51
N VAL A 144 -12.21 19.11 -1.33
CA VAL A 144 -13.07 19.37 -0.17
C VAL A 144 -12.92 20.81 0.31
N LEU A 145 -11.70 21.35 0.30
CA LEU A 145 -11.45 22.74 0.68
C LEU A 145 -12.19 23.71 -0.25
N LYS A 146 -12.13 23.49 -1.57
CA LYS A 146 -12.87 24.29 -2.57
C LYS A 146 -14.38 24.22 -2.34
N GLU A 147 -14.92 23.02 -2.11
CA GLU A 147 -16.35 22.83 -1.81
C GLU A 147 -16.79 23.57 -0.54
N LYS A 148 -15.95 23.59 0.51
CA LYS A 148 -16.25 24.27 1.79
C LYS A 148 -16.10 25.80 1.69
N LEU A 149 -15.22 26.30 0.82
CA LEU A 149 -15.00 27.74 0.60
C LEU A 149 -16.00 28.37 -0.39
N GLY A 150 -16.98 27.60 -0.89
CA GLY A 150 -18.01 28.10 -1.81
C GLY A 150 -17.53 28.26 -3.26
N GLY A 151 -16.54 27.44 -3.67
CA GLY A 151 -16.18 27.26 -5.07
C GLY A 151 -17.22 26.47 -5.86
#